data_AF-A0A6N2HN17-F1
#
_entry.id   AF-A0A6N2HN17-F1
#
_cell.length_a   1.000
_cell.length_b   1.000
_cell.length_c   1.000
_cell.angle_alpha   90.00
_cell.angle_beta   90.00
_cell.angle_gamma   90.00
#
_symmetry.space_group_name_H-M   'P 1'
#
loop_
_entity.id
_entity.type
_entity.pdbx_description
1 polymer ?
#
loop_
_entity_poly.entity_id
_entity_poly.type
_entity_poly.pdbx_seq_one_letter_code
_entity_poly.pdbx_strand_id
1 'polypeptide(L)'
;MAKIFPRHKLSAKPDVEQLAEKLEAHLLQGIETLEETTEVIDSKFGTAVLSLYARCVSDPRAAAAETWEAAVNAMQLGSALFAVTGITEGTVECRINRKLRNLPAARGPRSSASAGNWLSAFWLAVICREQQRMTQLCEIPLERLRAPEGAYDEYIYHWVDTLQTYWLRRPGLAEKLTTAIEMTDPAIARIAPLDLLQGQLYPPMNLFYHFVTRDTEGFTPALTEALKLHQAYWTLTEDRPTDINGSIALGPLAIACLAHDGKFPIGVESDYLPKHLLQHTWLGEFPT
;
A
#
# COMPACT_ATOMS: atom_id res chain seq x y z
N MET A 1 15.55 1.93 -23.83
CA MET A 1 15.95 0.75 -23.02
C MET A 1 15.73 1.13 -21.56
N ALA A 2 15.07 0.28 -20.77
CA ALA A 2 14.82 0.60 -19.36
C ALA A 2 16.12 0.56 -18.56
N LYS A 3 16.30 1.49 -17.62
CA LYS A 3 17.46 1.52 -16.72
C LYS A 3 17.23 0.56 -15.57
N ILE A 4 18.20 -0.28 -15.25
CA ILE A 4 18.11 -1.16 -14.07
C ILE A 4 18.49 -0.36 -12.82
N PHE A 5 17.64 -0.40 -11.79
CA PHE A 5 17.89 0.16 -10.45
C PHE A 5 17.85 -0.98 -9.41
N PRO A 6 19.00 -1.43 -8.90
CA PRO A 6 19.04 -2.59 -8.00
C PRO A 6 18.47 -2.25 -6.62
N ARG A 7 17.76 -3.21 -6.03
CA ARG A 7 17.38 -3.17 -4.61
C ARG A 7 18.61 -3.31 -3.72
N HIS A 8 18.58 -2.72 -2.52
CA HIS A 8 19.63 -2.93 -1.52
C HIS A 8 19.72 -4.42 -1.16
N LYS A 9 20.89 -4.86 -0.70
CA LYS A 9 21.00 -6.21 -0.16
C LYS A 9 20.17 -6.29 1.10
N LEU A 10 19.08 -7.05 1.05
CA LEU A 10 18.36 -7.44 2.25
C LEU A 10 19.26 -8.44 2.97
N SER A 11 19.76 -8.08 4.14
CA SER A 11 20.49 -8.98 5.04
C SER A 11 19.52 -9.91 5.77
N ALA A 12 18.45 -10.29 5.07
CA ALA A 12 17.41 -11.11 5.63
C ALA A 12 18.04 -12.44 6.06
N LYS A 13 17.73 -12.88 7.29
CA LYS A 13 18.25 -14.13 7.86
C LYS A 13 18.03 -15.26 6.84
N PRO A 14 18.86 -16.33 6.85
CA PRO A 14 18.82 -17.43 5.87
C PRO A 14 17.49 -18.22 5.76
N ASP A 15 16.39 -17.69 6.30
CA ASP A 15 15.10 -18.32 6.50
C ASP A 15 13.90 -17.51 5.97
N VAL A 16 14.08 -16.60 5.01
CA VAL A 16 12.96 -15.73 4.55
C VAL A 16 11.84 -16.51 3.89
N GLU A 17 12.17 -17.60 3.19
CA GLU A 17 11.17 -18.49 2.61
C GLU A 17 10.34 -19.18 3.69
N GLN A 18 10.95 -19.76 4.74
CA GLN A 18 10.16 -20.30 5.85
C GLN A 18 9.45 -19.20 6.65
N LEU A 19 9.99 -17.97 6.70
CA LEU A 19 9.26 -16.84 7.30
C LEU A 19 7.99 -16.56 6.52
N ALA A 20 8.05 -16.50 5.18
CA ALA A 20 6.88 -16.33 4.33
C ALA A 20 5.85 -17.43 4.55
N GLU A 21 6.30 -18.70 4.60
CA GLU A 21 5.43 -19.86 4.88
C GLU A 21 4.80 -19.80 6.28
N LYS A 22 5.58 -19.44 7.31
CA LYS A 22 5.09 -19.28 8.70
C LYS A 22 4.06 -18.16 8.80
N LEU A 23 4.32 -17.01 8.17
CA LEU A 23 3.39 -15.89 8.13
C LEU A 23 2.10 -16.27 7.41
N GLU A 24 2.19 -16.97 6.28
CA GLU A 24 1.03 -17.43 5.52
C GLU A 24 0.21 -18.46 6.30
N ALA A 25 0.83 -19.47 6.90
CA ALA A 25 0.13 -20.44 7.75
C ALA A 25 -0.59 -19.75 8.92
N HIS A 26 0.07 -18.79 9.58
CA HIS A 26 -0.52 -18.00 10.66
C HIS A 26 -1.67 -17.09 10.18
N LEU A 27 -1.54 -16.54 8.97
CA LEU A 27 -2.56 -15.72 8.34
C LEU A 27 -3.80 -16.56 8.04
N LEU A 28 -3.64 -17.72 7.39
CA LEU A 28 -4.73 -18.62 7.02
C LEU A 28 -5.53 -19.08 8.25
N GLN A 29 -4.85 -19.48 9.32
CA GLN A 29 -5.52 -19.81 10.59
C GLN A 29 -6.33 -18.63 11.13
N GLY A 30 -5.78 -17.42 11.05
CA GLY A 30 -6.45 -16.20 11.50
C GLY A 30 -7.63 -15.78 10.62
N ILE A 31 -7.57 -16.04 9.33
CA ILE A 31 -8.67 -15.74 8.40
C ILE A 31 -9.90 -16.60 8.73
N GLU A 32 -9.72 -17.86 9.12
CA GLU A 32 -10.84 -18.73 9.51
C GLU A 32 -11.60 -18.21 10.72
N THR A 33 -10.93 -17.53 11.66
CA THR A 33 -11.58 -16.99 12.87
C THR A 33 -12.35 -15.69 12.61
N LEU A 34 -12.21 -15.06 11.44
CA LEU A 34 -12.81 -13.75 11.17
C LEU A 34 -14.34 -13.77 11.11
N GLU A 35 -14.95 -14.91 10.78
CA GLU A 35 -16.42 -15.07 10.76
C GLU A 35 -17.01 -15.09 12.19
N GLU A 36 -16.19 -15.38 13.20
CA GLU A 36 -16.57 -15.35 14.62
C GLU A 36 -16.28 -14.00 15.26
N THR A 37 -15.12 -13.42 14.95
CA THR A 37 -14.68 -12.13 15.51
C THR A 37 -13.74 -11.38 14.56
N THR A 38 -13.97 -10.08 14.39
CA THR A 38 -13.11 -9.20 13.59
C THR A 38 -12.11 -8.41 14.43
N GLU A 39 -11.97 -8.70 15.73
CA GLU A 39 -11.03 -7.98 16.60
C GLU A 39 -9.57 -8.10 16.13
N VAL A 40 -9.23 -9.21 15.47
CA VAL A 40 -7.88 -9.49 14.96
C VAL A 40 -7.65 -8.98 13.53
N ILE A 41 -8.65 -8.38 12.87
CA ILE A 41 -8.58 -8.09 11.43
C ILE A 41 -7.44 -7.14 11.06
N ASP A 42 -7.13 -6.17 11.91
CA ASP A 42 -6.01 -5.24 11.72
C ASP A 42 -4.66 -5.97 11.76
N SER A 43 -4.47 -6.83 12.76
CA SER A 43 -3.28 -7.69 12.86
C SER A 43 -3.15 -8.63 11.67
N LYS A 44 -4.27 -9.18 11.17
CA LYS A 44 -4.27 -10.03 9.97
C LYS A 44 -3.97 -9.25 8.70
N PHE A 45 -4.47 -8.02 8.58
CA PHE A 45 -4.08 -7.14 7.48
C PHE A 45 -2.57 -6.85 7.50
N GLY A 46 -2.00 -6.47 8.65
CA GLY A 46 -0.56 -6.28 8.80
C GLY A 46 0.26 -7.54 8.49
N THR A 47 -0.20 -8.70 8.95
CA THR A 47 0.42 -10.00 8.64
C THR A 47 0.41 -10.28 7.14
N ALA A 48 -0.70 -10.00 6.45
CA ALA A 48 -0.80 -10.22 5.01
C ALA A 48 0.13 -9.31 4.19
N VAL A 49 0.29 -8.06 4.61
CA VAL A 49 1.28 -7.14 4.02
C VAL A 49 2.70 -7.67 4.23
N LEU A 50 3.02 -8.13 5.44
CA LEU A 50 4.33 -8.74 5.73
C LEU A 50 4.56 -10.02 4.92
N SER A 51 3.54 -10.87 4.73
CA SER A 51 3.62 -12.06 3.86
C SER A 51 3.97 -11.67 2.42
N LEU A 52 3.32 -10.64 1.86
CA LEU A 52 3.64 -10.12 0.53
C LEU A 52 5.10 -9.65 0.45
N TYR A 53 5.56 -8.88 1.43
CA TYR A 53 6.93 -8.39 1.47
C TYR A 53 7.95 -9.53 1.58
N ALA A 54 7.70 -10.52 2.44
CA ALA A 54 8.53 -11.71 2.57
C ALA A 54 8.62 -12.49 1.25
N ARG A 55 7.48 -12.68 0.56
CA ARG A 55 7.45 -13.30 -0.78
C ARG A 55 8.27 -12.50 -1.79
N CYS A 56 8.19 -11.17 -1.78
CA CYS A 56 8.99 -10.30 -2.65
C CYS A 56 10.49 -10.28 -2.30
N VAL A 57 10.92 -10.87 -1.18
CA VAL A 57 12.35 -11.11 -0.93
C VAL A 57 12.86 -12.27 -1.78
N SER A 58 12.15 -13.42 -1.74
CA SER A 58 12.52 -14.65 -2.46
C SER A 58 12.12 -14.64 -3.94
N ASP A 59 11.06 -13.93 -4.28
CA ASP A 59 10.56 -13.71 -5.65
C ASP A 59 10.50 -12.20 -5.96
N PRO A 60 11.64 -11.53 -6.19
CA PRO A 60 11.70 -10.06 -6.33
C PRO A 60 10.93 -9.49 -7.52
N ARG A 61 10.63 -10.33 -8.51
CA ARG A 61 9.86 -9.93 -9.69
C ARG A 61 8.37 -10.21 -9.56
N ALA A 62 7.95 -10.92 -8.49
CA ALA A 62 6.60 -11.45 -8.30
C ALA A 62 6.15 -12.41 -9.42
N ALA A 63 7.07 -13.23 -9.93
CA ALA A 63 6.81 -14.17 -11.01
C ALA A 63 6.04 -15.42 -10.56
N ALA A 64 6.04 -15.73 -9.26
CA ALA A 64 5.34 -16.87 -8.68
C ALA A 64 3.86 -16.53 -8.40
N ALA A 65 2.99 -17.53 -8.54
CA ALA A 65 1.55 -17.41 -8.27
C ALA A 65 1.29 -17.04 -6.80
N GLU A 66 2.08 -17.60 -5.89
CA GLU A 66 1.99 -17.42 -4.44
C GLU A 66 2.28 -15.97 -4.03
N THR A 67 3.18 -15.28 -4.74
CA THR A 67 3.44 -13.85 -4.51
C THR A 67 2.22 -13.00 -4.91
N TRP A 68 1.53 -13.39 -5.98
CA TRP A 68 0.27 -12.76 -6.38
C TRP A 68 -0.87 -13.06 -5.40
N GLU A 69 -1.02 -14.30 -4.95
CA GLU A 69 -1.98 -14.67 -3.90
C GLU A 69 -1.77 -13.86 -2.62
N ALA A 70 -0.52 -13.65 -2.21
CA ALA A 70 -0.19 -12.80 -1.07
C ALA A 70 -0.64 -11.33 -1.28
N ALA A 71 -0.46 -10.78 -2.48
CA ALA A 71 -0.93 -9.42 -2.81
C ALA A 71 -2.47 -9.33 -2.76
N VAL A 72 -3.16 -10.32 -3.33
CA VAL A 72 -4.64 -10.40 -3.30
C VAL A 72 -5.16 -10.54 -1.87
N ASN A 73 -4.55 -11.40 -1.04
CA ASN A 73 -4.94 -11.58 0.35
C ASN A 73 -4.75 -10.28 1.17
N ALA A 74 -3.62 -9.59 1.00
CA ALA A 74 -3.39 -8.30 1.64
C ALA A 74 -4.43 -7.26 1.22
N MET A 75 -4.73 -7.16 -0.09
CA MET A 75 -5.76 -6.27 -0.62
C MET A 75 -7.16 -6.59 -0.07
N GLN A 76 -7.53 -7.87 -0.02
CA GLN A 76 -8.83 -8.32 0.47
C GLN A 76 -9.02 -8.03 1.96
N LEU A 77 -7.99 -8.28 2.78
CA LEU A 77 -8.02 -7.96 4.21
C LEU A 77 -8.04 -6.47 4.49
N GLY A 78 -7.28 -5.67 3.73
CA GLY A 78 -7.32 -4.21 3.84
C GLY A 78 -8.70 -3.66 3.52
N SER A 79 -9.36 -4.16 2.48
CA SER A 79 -10.74 -3.79 2.15
C SER A 79 -11.72 -4.23 3.24
N ALA A 80 -11.57 -5.45 3.74
CA ALA A 80 -12.44 -6.01 4.77
C ALA A 80 -12.34 -5.23 6.09
N LEU A 81 -11.14 -4.80 6.50
CA LEU A 81 -10.90 -3.93 7.66
C LEU A 81 -11.79 -2.68 7.60
N PHE A 82 -11.86 -2.01 6.46
CA PHE A 82 -12.68 -0.80 6.30
C PHE A 82 -14.18 -1.09 6.14
N ALA A 83 -14.55 -2.26 5.62
CA ALA A 83 -15.93 -2.70 5.54
C ALA A 83 -16.51 -2.98 6.95
N VAL A 84 -15.80 -3.77 7.76
CA VAL A 84 -16.29 -4.18 9.10
C VAL A 84 -16.29 -3.04 10.10
N THR A 85 -15.36 -2.07 9.96
CA THR A 85 -15.35 -0.85 10.77
C THR A 85 -16.34 0.20 10.29
N GLY A 86 -16.88 0.04 9.07
CA GLY A 86 -17.88 0.93 8.48
C GLY A 86 -19.31 0.66 8.94
N ILE A 87 -19.61 -0.55 9.41
CA ILE A 87 -20.91 -0.95 9.96
C ILE A 87 -20.91 -0.92 11.49
N THR A 88 -22.07 -0.72 12.10
CA THR A 88 -22.24 -0.71 13.57
C THR A 88 -22.80 -2.01 14.13
N GLU A 89 -23.59 -2.72 13.32
CA GLU A 89 -24.25 -3.96 13.69
C GLU A 89 -24.39 -4.88 12.47
N GLY A 90 -24.74 -6.14 12.73
CA GLY A 90 -24.91 -7.15 11.69
C GLY A 90 -23.57 -7.67 11.15
N THR A 91 -23.62 -8.13 9.90
CA THR A 91 -22.46 -8.70 9.19
C THR A 91 -22.31 -8.03 7.83
N VAL A 92 -21.09 -8.00 7.31
CA VAL A 92 -20.77 -7.60 5.94
C VAL A 92 -20.13 -8.77 5.21
N GLU A 93 -20.57 -9.02 3.99
CA GLU A 93 -19.97 -10.04 3.14
C GLU A 93 -18.65 -9.52 2.56
N CYS A 94 -17.57 -10.25 2.82
CA CYS A 94 -16.24 -9.94 2.34
C CYS A 94 -15.64 -11.18 1.67
N ARG A 95 -15.10 -11.02 0.46
CA ARG A 95 -14.22 -12.03 -0.13
C ARG A 95 -12.83 -11.94 0.50
N ILE A 96 -12.40 -13.02 1.14
CA ILE A 96 -11.06 -13.17 1.72
C ILE A 96 -10.56 -14.58 1.42
N ASN A 97 -9.36 -14.67 0.84
CA ASN A 97 -8.71 -15.91 0.46
C ASN A 97 -9.63 -16.83 -0.35
N ARG A 98 -10.12 -16.31 -1.47
CA ARG A 98 -11.00 -17.00 -2.45
C ARG A 98 -12.39 -17.39 -1.94
N LYS A 99 -12.71 -17.21 -0.65
CA LYS A 99 -14.02 -17.55 -0.03
C LYS A 99 -14.85 -16.29 0.26
N LEU A 100 -16.17 -16.35 0.05
CA LEU A 100 -17.11 -15.35 0.59
C LEU A 100 -17.33 -15.63 2.07
N ARG A 101 -17.14 -14.62 2.91
CA ARG A 101 -17.24 -14.73 4.37
C ARG A 101 -18.16 -13.63 4.90
N ASN A 102 -19.01 -13.97 5.85
CA ASN A 102 -19.85 -12.98 6.54
C ASN A 102 -19.13 -12.56 7.82
N LEU A 103 -18.59 -11.35 7.81
CA LEU A 103 -17.81 -10.83 8.92
C LEU A 103 -18.69 -9.97 9.83
N PRO A 104 -18.71 -10.18 11.15
CA PRO A 104 -19.45 -9.31 12.06
C PRO A 104 -18.89 -7.88 12.06
N ALA A 105 -19.73 -6.92 12.40
CA ALA A 105 -19.28 -5.55 12.64
C ALA A 105 -18.14 -5.52 13.70
N ALA A 106 -17.15 -4.65 13.48
CA ALA A 106 -16.04 -4.52 14.40
C ALA A 106 -16.51 -4.05 15.78
N ARG A 107 -16.14 -4.81 16.81
CA ARG A 107 -16.39 -4.48 18.21
C ARG A 107 -15.22 -3.65 18.75
N GLY A 108 -15.52 -2.51 19.36
CA GLY A 108 -14.52 -1.66 20.02
C GLY A 108 -14.06 -0.44 19.19
N PRO A 109 -13.03 0.26 19.66
CA PRO A 109 -12.56 1.50 19.03
C PRO A 109 -12.11 1.27 17.58
N ARG A 110 -12.53 2.16 16.68
CA ARG A 110 -12.18 2.12 15.25
C ARG A 110 -10.75 2.60 14.97
N SER A 111 -9.84 2.51 15.93
CA SER A 111 -8.47 3.02 15.83
C SER A 111 -7.64 2.33 14.73
N SER A 112 -8.03 1.12 14.33
CA SER A 112 -7.43 0.39 13.20
C SER A 112 -7.83 0.94 11.84
N ALA A 113 -8.95 1.66 11.71
CA ALA A 113 -9.38 2.32 10.48
C ALA A 113 -8.66 3.67 10.27
N SER A 114 -7.33 3.69 10.43
CA SER A 114 -6.51 4.88 10.34
C SER A 114 -6.22 5.30 8.89
N ALA A 115 -5.81 6.56 8.70
CA ALA A 115 -5.34 7.05 7.40
C ALA A 115 -4.12 6.27 6.86
N GLY A 116 -3.22 5.79 7.73
CA GLY A 116 -2.08 4.95 7.33
C GLY A 116 -2.52 3.60 6.76
N ASN A 117 -3.43 2.91 7.46
CA ASN A 117 -4.00 1.65 6.97
C ASN A 117 -4.83 1.87 5.70
N TRP A 118 -5.50 3.00 5.57
CA TRP A 118 -6.24 3.37 4.37
C TRP A 118 -5.31 3.50 3.16
N LEU A 119 -4.18 4.19 3.31
CA LEU A 119 -3.18 4.31 2.24
C LEU A 119 -2.66 2.94 1.81
N SER A 120 -2.27 2.09 2.76
CA SER A 120 -1.82 0.72 2.46
C SER A 120 -2.88 -0.09 1.72
N ALA A 121 -4.14 -0.06 2.19
CA ALA A 121 -5.25 -0.76 1.54
C ALA A 121 -5.52 -0.22 0.12
N PHE A 122 -5.47 1.11 -0.06
CA PHE A 122 -5.66 1.74 -1.35
C PHE A 122 -4.54 1.39 -2.33
N TRP A 123 -3.27 1.39 -1.89
CA TRP A 123 -2.14 0.95 -2.71
C TRP A 123 -2.27 -0.50 -3.16
N LEU A 124 -2.66 -1.40 -2.26
CA LEU A 124 -2.88 -2.80 -2.60
C LEU A 124 -4.04 -2.97 -3.59
N ALA A 125 -5.12 -2.20 -3.45
CA ALA A 125 -6.23 -2.19 -4.40
C ALA A 125 -5.80 -1.67 -5.79
N VAL A 126 -4.99 -0.61 -5.84
CA VAL A 126 -4.37 -0.10 -7.08
C VAL A 126 -3.48 -1.15 -7.73
N ILE A 127 -2.61 -1.82 -6.97
CA ILE A 127 -1.70 -2.86 -7.48
C ILE A 127 -2.50 -4.07 -7.99
N CYS A 128 -3.61 -4.41 -7.35
CA CYS A 128 -4.48 -5.50 -7.80
C CYS A 128 -5.47 -5.09 -8.92
N ARG A 129 -5.54 -3.80 -9.29
CA ARG A 129 -6.49 -3.22 -10.26
C ARG A 129 -7.96 -3.41 -9.87
N GLU A 130 -8.23 -3.50 -8.57
CA GLU A 130 -9.56 -3.74 -8.05
C GLU A 130 -10.38 -2.45 -7.89
N GLN A 131 -10.93 -1.98 -9.02
CA GLN A 131 -11.63 -0.70 -9.12
C GLN A 131 -12.84 -0.58 -8.18
N GLN A 132 -13.57 -1.68 -7.95
CA GLN A 132 -14.70 -1.68 -7.02
C GLN A 132 -14.23 -1.37 -5.59
N ARG A 133 -13.14 -2.01 -5.16
CA ARG A 133 -12.57 -1.83 -3.82
C ARG A 133 -11.91 -0.47 -3.66
N MET A 134 -11.24 0.03 -4.70
CA MET A 134 -10.76 1.41 -4.75
C MET A 134 -11.92 2.41 -4.54
N THR A 135 -13.06 2.18 -5.21
CA THR A 135 -14.25 3.04 -5.06
C THR A 135 -14.79 2.99 -3.64
N GLN A 136 -14.98 1.79 -3.09
CA GLN A 136 -15.43 1.61 -1.71
C GLN A 136 -14.52 2.29 -0.69
N LEU A 137 -13.19 2.18 -0.86
CA LEU A 137 -12.22 2.87 0.00
C LEU A 137 -12.33 4.39 -0.14
N CYS A 138 -12.51 4.92 -1.35
CA CYS A 138 -12.62 6.35 -1.56
C CYS A 138 -13.95 6.98 -1.11
N GLU A 139 -15.00 6.20 -0.93
CA GLU A 139 -16.28 6.65 -0.39
C GLU A 139 -16.26 6.83 1.14
N ILE A 140 -15.21 6.36 1.81
CA ILE A 140 -15.05 6.50 3.26
C ILE A 140 -14.89 7.97 3.64
N PRO A 141 -15.76 8.52 4.53
CA PRO A 141 -15.60 9.88 5.02
C PRO A 141 -14.25 10.08 5.70
N LEU A 142 -13.56 11.18 5.39
CA LEU A 142 -12.22 11.47 5.90
C LEU A 142 -12.21 11.57 7.44
N GLU A 143 -13.29 12.07 8.02
CA GLU A 143 -13.50 12.18 9.47
C GLU A 143 -13.40 10.82 10.16
N ARG A 144 -13.77 9.73 9.46
CA ARG A 144 -13.69 8.36 9.98
C ARG A 144 -12.25 7.85 10.07
N LEU A 145 -11.35 8.44 9.29
CA LEU A 145 -9.93 8.08 9.22
C LEU A 145 -9.06 8.90 10.18
N ARG A 146 -9.64 9.96 10.76
CA ARG A 146 -8.93 10.85 11.70
C ARG A 146 -8.59 10.12 12.98
N ALA A 147 -7.30 10.04 13.26
CA ALA A 147 -6.77 9.59 14.54
C ALA A 147 -6.85 10.72 15.59
N PRO A 148 -6.65 10.40 16.88
CA PRO A 148 -6.52 11.42 17.92
C PRO A 148 -5.46 12.48 17.58
N GLU A 149 -5.65 13.70 18.10
CA GLU A 149 -4.72 14.81 17.88
C GLU A 149 -3.29 14.41 18.28
N GLY A 150 -2.32 14.77 17.43
CA GLY A 150 -0.90 14.43 17.62
C GLY A 150 -0.49 13.04 17.17
N ALA A 151 -1.41 12.18 16.69
CA ALA A 151 -1.06 10.84 16.18
C ALA A 151 -0.46 10.87 14.76
N TYR A 152 -0.86 11.83 13.92
CA TYR A 152 -0.36 12.00 12.55
C TYR A 152 -0.20 13.49 12.22
N ASP A 153 0.76 13.80 11.35
CA ASP A 153 0.81 15.09 10.67
C ASP A 153 -0.38 15.25 9.72
N GLU A 154 -0.90 16.48 9.58
CA GLU A 154 -2.10 16.74 8.77
C GLU A 154 -1.93 16.43 7.27
N TYR A 155 -0.70 16.37 6.74
CA TYR A 155 -0.45 16.05 5.33
C TYR A 155 -1.13 14.74 4.92
N ILE A 156 -1.21 13.75 5.83
CA ILE A 156 -1.76 12.43 5.49
C ILE A 156 -3.24 12.52 5.15
N TYR A 157 -4.01 13.40 5.81
CA TYR A 157 -5.44 13.57 5.55
C TYR A 157 -5.66 14.32 4.25
N HIS A 158 -4.86 15.35 3.97
CA HIS A 158 -4.86 16.02 2.66
C HIS A 158 -4.46 15.06 1.54
N TRP A 159 -3.56 14.13 1.82
CA TRP A 159 -3.15 13.12 0.86
C TRP A 159 -4.26 12.13 0.53
N VAL A 160 -4.93 11.60 1.56
CA VAL A 160 -6.10 10.73 1.39
C VAL A 160 -7.19 11.46 0.60
N ASP A 161 -7.52 12.70 0.97
CA ASP A 161 -8.52 13.51 0.26
C ASP A 161 -8.15 13.76 -1.21
N THR A 162 -6.86 13.97 -1.51
CA THR A 162 -6.35 14.07 -2.89
C THR A 162 -6.61 12.79 -3.69
N LEU A 163 -6.29 11.62 -3.13
CA LEU A 163 -6.50 10.32 -3.78
C LEU A 163 -7.98 10.00 -3.95
N GLN A 164 -8.82 10.28 -2.94
CA GLN A 164 -10.27 10.16 -3.03
C GLN A 164 -10.84 11.06 -4.12
N THR A 165 -10.38 12.31 -4.18
CA THR A 165 -10.81 13.31 -5.17
C THR A 165 -10.46 12.86 -6.58
N TYR A 166 -9.23 12.38 -6.79
CA TYR A 166 -8.81 11.85 -8.08
C TYR A 166 -9.65 10.65 -8.51
N TRP A 167 -9.79 9.64 -7.65
CA TRP A 167 -10.45 8.39 -8.02
C TRP A 167 -11.94 8.59 -8.29
N LEU A 168 -12.63 9.34 -7.41
CA LEU A 168 -14.05 9.64 -7.54
C LEU A 168 -14.34 10.81 -8.50
N ARG A 169 -13.31 11.37 -9.15
CA ARG A 169 -13.40 12.48 -10.10
C ARG A 169 -14.12 13.71 -9.52
N ARG A 170 -13.85 14.02 -8.25
CA ARG A 170 -14.37 15.22 -7.57
C ARG A 170 -13.58 16.46 -8.02
N PRO A 171 -14.16 17.67 -7.94
CA PRO A 171 -13.45 18.90 -8.27
C PRO A 171 -12.35 19.23 -7.23
N GLY A 172 -11.39 20.08 -7.61
CA GLY A 172 -10.38 20.61 -6.69
C GLY A 172 -9.11 19.76 -6.53
N LEU A 173 -8.86 18.80 -7.44
CA LEU A 173 -7.70 17.89 -7.34
C LEU A 173 -6.35 18.64 -7.22
N ALA A 174 -6.13 19.67 -8.04
CA ALA A 174 -4.88 20.41 -8.07
C ALA A 174 -4.60 21.10 -6.72
N GLU A 175 -5.60 21.80 -6.18
CA GLU A 175 -5.50 22.50 -4.89
C GLU A 175 -5.20 21.52 -3.75
N LYS A 176 -5.95 20.40 -3.68
CA LYS A 176 -5.76 19.38 -2.64
C LYS A 176 -4.37 18.75 -2.69
N LEU A 177 -3.87 18.45 -3.90
CA LEU A 177 -2.53 17.92 -4.09
C LEU A 177 -1.46 18.93 -3.67
N THR A 178 -1.60 20.20 -4.06
CA THR A 178 -0.69 21.27 -3.64
C THR A 178 -0.64 21.38 -2.13
N THR A 179 -1.80 21.42 -1.46
CA THR A 179 -1.86 21.46 0.01
C THR A 179 -1.21 20.21 0.63
N ALA A 180 -1.47 19.01 0.09
CA ALA A 180 -0.86 17.80 0.60
C ALA A 180 0.67 17.85 0.53
N ILE A 181 1.23 18.36 -0.58
CA ILE A 181 2.67 18.54 -0.77
C ILE A 181 3.22 19.62 0.19
N GLU A 182 2.59 20.79 0.27
CA GLU A 182 3.03 21.87 1.16
C GLU A 182 3.07 21.43 2.63
N MET A 183 2.07 20.64 3.05
CA MET A 183 2.00 20.11 4.41
C MET A 183 3.08 19.07 4.74
N THR A 184 3.85 18.59 3.74
CA THR A 184 5.05 17.77 3.98
C THR A 184 6.32 18.59 4.24
N ASP A 185 6.26 19.93 4.23
CA ASP A 185 7.40 20.76 4.61
C ASP A 185 7.87 20.36 6.02
N PRO A 186 9.17 20.04 6.23
CA PRO A 186 9.72 19.70 7.54
C PRO A 186 9.50 20.74 8.64
N ALA A 187 9.26 22.00 8.30
CA ALA A 187 8.88 23.05 9.24
C ALA A 187 7.45 22.88 9.76
N ILE A 188 6.58 22.18 9.02
CA ILE A 188 5.17 21.93 9.31
C ILE A 188 4.95 20.50 9.83
N ALA A 189 5.36 19.48 9.06
CA ALA A 189 5.27 18.08 9.44
C ALA A 189 6.38 17.71 10.43
N ARG A 190 6.00 17.52 11.70
CA ARG A 190 6.93 17.32 12.83
C ARG A 190 6.69 16.03 13.59
N ILE A 191 5.59 15.32 13.34
CA ILE A 191 5.27 14.06 14.01
C ILE A 191 6.04 12.92 13.37
N ALA A 192 6.02 12.81 12.04
CA ALA A 192 6.81 11.84 11.29
C ALA A 192 8.31 12.21 11.33
N PRO A 193 9.22 11.23 11.57
CA PRO A 193 10.65 11.45 11.41
C PRO A 193 10.98 11.95 10.00
N LEU A 194 11.91 12.91 9.91
CA LEU A 194 12.27 13.57 8.65
C LEU A 194 12.72 12.59 7.56
N ASP A 195 13.52 11.60 7.94
CA ASP A 195 14.03 10.59 7.02
C ASP A 195 12.92 9.66 6.51
N LEU A 196 11.93 9.32 7.35
CA LEU A 196 10.73 8.60 6.94
C LEU A 196 9.88 9.44 5.97
N LEU A 197 9.66 10.72 6.31
CA LEU A 197 8.89 11.64 5.49
C LEU A 197 9.49 11.78 4.08
N GLN A 198 10.79 12.08 4.01
CA GLN A 198 11.51 12.25 2.74
C GLN A 198 11.71 10.92 1.99
N GLY A 199 11.99 9.84 2.72
CA GLY A 199 12.38 8.55 2.15
C GLY A 199 11.22 7.69 1.68
N GLN A 200 10.03 7.82 2.29
CA GLN A 200 8.90 6.90 2.09
C GLN A 200 7.58 7.61 1.80
N LEU A 201 7.27 8.70 2.51
CA LEU A 201 5.92 9.29 2.53
C LEU A 201 5.70 10.34 1.43
N TYR A 202 6.68 11.22 1.19
CA TYR A 202 6.64 12.24 0.13
C TYR A 202 6.78 11.68 -1.30
N PRO A 203 7.67 10.70 -1.59
CA PRO A 203 7.88 10.21 -2.95
C PRO A 203 6.61 9.83 -3.74
N PRO A 204 5.61 9.10 -3.20
CA PRO A 204 4.38 8.80 -3.94
C PRO A 204 3.57 10.06 -4.29
N MET A 205 3.60 11.12 -3.49
CA MET A 205 2.93 12.39 -3.83
C MET A 205 3.59 13.08 -5.01
N ASN A 206 4.93 13.13 -5.03
CA ASN A 206 5.68 13.71 -6.13
C ASN A 206 5.46 12.93 -7.43
N LEU A 207 5.44 11.60 -7.37
CA LEU A 207 5.10 10.76 -8.53
C LEU A 207 3.69 11.02 -9.03
N PHE A 208 2.75 11.16 -8.11
CA PHE A 208 1.37 11.44 -8.44
C PHE A 208 1.20 12.82 -9.10
N TYR A 209 1.95 13.83 -8.66
CA TYR A 209 2.01 15.14 -9.32
C TYR A 209 2.39 15.02 -10.80
N HIS A 210 3.48 14.32 -11.13
CA HIS A 210 3.86 14.10 -12.54
C HIS A 210 2.78 13.33 -13.31
N PHE A 211 2.16 12.35 -12.67
CA PHE A 211 1.10 11.56 -13.27
C PHE A 211 -0.15 12.39 -13.61
N VAL A 212 -0.69 13.18 -12.66
CA VAL A 212 -1.92 13.96 -12.90
C VAL A 212 -1.72 15.16 -13.81
N THR A 213 -0.51 15.71 -13.86
CA THR A 213 -0.13 16.79 -14.79
C THR A 213 0.21 16.28 -16.19
N ARG A 214 0.20 14.95 -16.40
CA ARG A 214 0.63 14.31 -17.65
C ARG A 214 2.07 14.62 -18.05
N ASP A 215 2.93 14.87 -17.07
CA ASP A 215 4.36 15.06 -17.28
C ASP A 215 5.07 13.71 -17.48
N THR A 216 4.97 13.18 -18.70
CA THR A 216 5.58 11.90 -19.07
C THR A 216 7.11 11.94 -19.07
N GLU A 217 7.71 13.11 -19.31
CA GLU A 217 9.16 13.28 -19.34
C GLU A 217 9.74 13.33 -17.92
N GLY A 218 9.06 13.99 -16.98
CA GLY A 218 9.45 14.07 -15.57
C GLY A 218 9.15 12.82 -14.75
N PHE A 219 8.19 11.98 -15.17
CA PHE A 219 7.77 10.80 -14.40
C PHE A 219 8.91 9.78 -14.19
N THR A 220 9.63 9.36 -15.24
CA THR A 220 10.72 8.36 -15.10
C THR A 220 11.87 8.87 -14.21
N PRO A 221 12.37 10.12 -14.36
CA PRO A 221 13.33 10.71 -13.42
C PRO A 221 12.81 10.72 -11.98
N ALA A 222 11.58 11.15 -11.75
CA ALA A 222 10.97 11.19 -10.42
C ALA A 222 10.86 9.79 -9.81
N LEU A 223 10.49 8.77 -10.60
CA LEU A 223 10.42 7.38 -10.16
C LEU A 223 11.81 6.86 -9.79
N THR A 224 12.81 7.15 -10.60
CA THR A 224 14.20 6.78 -10.29
C THR A 224 14.67 7.42 -8.99
N GLU A 225 14.29 8.69 -8.73
CA GLU A 225 14.62 9.37 -7.48
C GLU A 225 13.87 8.79 -6.28
N ALA A 226 12.58 8.48 -6.42
CA ALA A 226 11.81 7.79 -5.39
C ALA A 226 12.47 6.47 -4.97
N LEU A 227 13.00 5.70 -5.92
CA LEU A 227 13.72 4.46 -5.62
C LEU A 227 15.05 4.69 -4.90
N LYS A 228 15.77 5.77 -5.22
CA LYS A 228 16.98 6.16 -4.47
C LYS A 228 16.66 6.57 -3.05
N LEU A 229 15.63 7.38 -2.85
CA LEU A 229 15.18 7.81 -1.52
C LEU A 229 14.72 6.62 -0.68
N HIS A 230 13.99 5.68 -1.29
CA HIS A 230 13.60 4.42 -0.66
C HIS A 230 14.81 3.61 -0.25
N GLN A 231 15.77 3.41 -1.15
CA GLN A 231 17.02 2.71 -0.85
C GLN A 231 17.79 3.40 0.27
N ALA A 232 17.96 4.72 0.22
CA ALA A 232 18.69 5.49 1.22
C ALA A 232 18.06 5.37 2.61
N TYR A 233 16.72 5.41 2.71
CA TYR A 233 16.00 5.21 3.96
C TYR A 233 16.28 3.82 4.56
N TRP A 234 16.15 2.76 3.75
CA TRP A 234 16.33 1.37 4.21
C TRP A 234 17.79 0.97 4.42
N THR A 235 18.75 1.79 4.00
CA THR A 235 20.18 1.59 4.30
C THR A 235 20.76 2.62 5.26
N LEU A 236 19.92 3.47 5.87
CA LEU A 236 20.39 4.57 6.72
C LEU A 236 21.02 4.09 8.03
N THR A 237 20.56 2.96 8.58
CA THR A 237 21.04 2.38 9.83
C THR A 237 21.39 0.91 9.63
N GLU A 238 22.12 0.31 10.58
CA GLU A 238 22.54 -1.09 10.50
C GLU A 238 21.35 -2.08 10.55
N ASP A 239 20.27 -1.71 11.24
CA ASP A 239 19.10 -2.58 11.44
C ASP A 239 18.15 -2.61 10.22
N ARG A 240 17.97 -1.47 9.53
CA ARG A 240 16.97 -1.32 8.46
C ARG A 240 17.15 -2.27 7.27
N PRO A 241 18.38 -2.60 6.82
CA PRO A 241 18.57 -3.59 5.75
C PRO A 241 18.10 -5.01 6.11
N THR A 242 17.81 -5.29 7.38
CA THR A 242 17.27 -6.59 7.82
C THR A 242 15.74 -6.63 7.81
N ASP A 243 15.09 -5.48 7.66
CA ASP A 243 13.63 -5.36 7.65
C ASP A 243 13.08 -5.62 6.25
N ILE A 244 12.22 -6.64 6.14
CA ILE A 244 11.56 -7.03 4.89
C ILE A 244 10.60 -5.95 4.38
N ASN A 245 10.18 -4.98 5.20
CA ASN A 245 9.40 -3.82 4.76
C ASN A 245 10.13 -3.00 3.69
N GLY A 246 11.47 -3.06 3.65
CA GLY A 246 12.28 -2.45 2.60
C GLY A 246 12.27 -3.19 1.26
N SER A 247 11.65 -4.37 1.19
CA SER A 247 11.68 -5.23 0.00
C SER A 247 11.03 -4.60 -1.22
N ILE A 248 9.96 -3.82 -1.05
CA ILE A 248 9.23 -3.12 -2.12
C ILE A 248 8.90 -1.70 -1.72
N ALA A 249 8.80 -0.80 -2.71
CA ALA A 249 8.38 0.57 -2.50
C ALA A 249 6.87 0.69 -2.75
N LEU A 250 6.03 0.28 -1.78
CA LEU A 250 4.59 0.08 -1.97
C LEU A 250 3.86 1.28 -2.62
N GLY A 251 4.06 2.48 -2.09
CA GLY A 251 3.49 3.71 -2.65
C GLY A 251 3.97 3.99 -4.08
N PRO A 252 5.29 4.12 -4.32
CA PRO A 252 5.84 4.25 -5.68
C PRO A 252 5.40 3.15 -6.66
N LEU A 253 5.29 1.90 -6.21
CA LEU A 253 4.77 0.79 -7.01
C LEU A 253 3.32 1.01 -7.42
N ALA A 254 2.45 1.42 -6.50
CA ALA A 254 1.05 1.71 -6.82
C ALA A 254 0.92 2.88 -7.83
N ILE A 255 1.69 3.96 -7.67
CA ILE A 255 1.66 5.06 -8.65
C ILE A 255 2.24 4.63 -10.00
N ALA A 256 3.30 3.82 -10.02
CA ALA A 256 3.83 3.24 -11.25
C ALA A 256 2.82 2.31 -11.95
N CYS A 257 1.96 1.60 -11.20
CA CYS A 257 0.84 0.84 -11.76
C CYS A 257 -0.16 1.75 -12.48
N LEU A 258 -0.59 2.86 -11.84
CA LEU A 258 -1.47 3.85 -12.48
C LEU A 258 -0.84 4.45 -13.74
N ALA A 259 0.44 4.80 -13.68
CA ALA A 259 1.17 5.37 -14.80
C ALA A 259 1.32 4.37 -15.95
N HIS A 260 1.64 3.10 -15.66
CA HIS A 260 1.71 2.02 -16.65
C HIS A 260 0.36 1.83 -17.37
N ASP A 261 -0.73 1.80 -16.61
CA ASP A 261 -2.08 1.62 -17.15
C ASP A 261 -2.51 2.86 -17.96
N GLY A 262 -2.04 4.05 -17.54
CA GLY A 262 -2.10 5.32 -18.26
C GLY A 262 -1.11 5.48 -19.42
N LYS A 263 -0.37 4.43 -19.79
CA LYS A 263 0.61 4.38 -20.91
C LYS A 263 1.82 5.29 -20.77
N PHE A 264 2.19 5.68 -19.55
CA PHE A 264 3.45 6.37 -19.30
C PHE A 264 4.63 5.41 -19.49
N PRO A 265 5.75 5.88 -20.05
CA PRO A 265 6.99 5.12 -20.02
C PRO A 265 7.48 5.03 -18.57
N ILE A 266 7.59 3.81 -18.03
CA ILE A 266 8.15 3.62 -16.68
C ILE A 266 9.66 3.85 -16.69
N GLY A 267 10.36 3.37 -17.72
CA GLY A 267 11.77 3.69 -17.99
C GLY A 267 12.80 3.13 -16.99
N VAL A 268 12.35 2.48 -15.92
CA VAL A 268 13.19 1.84 -14.89
C VAL A 268 12.68 0.43 -14.59
N GLU A 269 13.60 -0.51 -14.40
CA GLU A 269 13.31 -1.84 -13.85
C GLU A 269 13.99 -1.98 -12.48
N SER A 270 13.26 -2.42 -11.46
CA SER A 270 13.77 -2.55 -10.10
C SER A 270 13.02 -3.62 -9.31
N ASP A 271 13.73 -4.34 -8.45
CA ASP A 271 13.12 -5.31 -7.51
C ASP A 271 12.29 -4.62 -6.41
N TYR A 272 12.41 -3.30 -6.22
CA TYR A 272 11.44 -2.54 -5.40
C TYR A 272 10.08 -2.38 -6.08
N LEU A 273 10.02 -2.61 -7.39
CA LEU A 273 8.84 -2.50 -8.25
C LEU A 273 8.59 -3.84 -8.94
N PRO A 274 8.17 -4.91 -8.22
CA PRO A 274 8.07 -6.25 -8.77
C PRO A 274 7.32 -6.26 -10.10
N LYS A 275 8.02 -6.68 -11.15
CA LYS A 275 7.59 -6.49 -12.55
C LYS A 275 6.19 -7.02 -12.81
N HIS A 276 5.87 -8.20 -12.29
CA HIS A 276 4.59 -8.86 -12.53
C HIS A 276 3.44 -8.23 -11.75
N LEU A 277 3.73 -7.62 -10.59
CA LEU A 277 2.76 -6.73 -9.91
C LEU A 277 2.56 -5.44 -10.70
N LEU A 278 3.64 -4.80 -11.15
CA LEU A 278 3.56 -3.54 -11.90
C LEU A 278 2.81 -3.71 -13.22
N GLN A 279 3.10 -4.78 -13.97
CA GLN A 279 2.53 -5.02 -15.30
C GLN A 279 1.20 -5.78 -15.25
N HIS A 280 0.80 -6.23 -14.06
CA HIS A 280 -0.45 -6.93 -13.83
C HIS A 280 -0.60 -8.22 -14.66
N THR A 281 0.45 -9.03 -14.74
CA THR A 281 0.50 -10.18 -15.65
C THR A 281 -0.34 -11.39 -15.21
N TRP A 282 -0.90 -11.35 -14.00
CA TRP A 282 -1.74 -12.41 -13.41
C TRP A 282 -3.24 -12.04 -13.38
N LEU A 283 -3.66 -11.00 -14.12
CA LEU A 283 -5.06 -10.55 -14.17
C LEU A 283 -6.01 -11.69 -14.56
N GLY A 284 -7.03 -11.92 -13.73
CA GLY A 284 -8.10 -12.91 -13.98
C GLY A 284 -7.78 -14.34 -13.51
N GLU A 285 -6.56 -14.61 -13.06
CA GLU A 285 -6.14 -15.94 -12.58
C GLU A 285 -6.64 -16.24 -11.15
N PHE A 286 -7.04 -15.20 -10.41
CA PHE A 286 -7.51 -15.32 -9.03
C PHE A 286 -8.82 -14.57 -8.85
N PRO A 287 -9.81 -15.15 -8.13
CA PRO A 287 -11.04 -14.45 -7.83
C PRO A 287 -10.75 -13.31 -6.84
N THR A 288 -10.90 -12.08 -7.34
CA THR A 288 -10.66 -10.85 -6.58
C THR A 288 -11.90 -10.33 -5.84
#